data_AF-A0A957VHT4-F1
#
_entry.id   AF-A0A957VHT4-F1
#
_cell.length_a   1.000
_cell.length_b   1.000
_cell.length_c   1.000
_cell.angle_alpha   90.00
_cell.angle_beta   90.00
_cell.angle_gamma   90.00
#
_symmetry.space_group_name_H-M   'P 1'
#
loop_
_entity.id
_entity.type
_entity.pdbx_description
1 polymer ?
#
loop_
_entity_poly.entity_id
_entity_poly.type
_entity_poly.pdbx_seq_one_letter_code
_entity_poly.pdbx_strand_id
1 'polypeptide(L)'
;MVDGATSFTLMINAGGQSRRMGRNKALLPVPPDDTPLLALLLARLANLGPAQVGVISDDPAVARVAMDQDAVTILRDAYPGQGPLSGIATALAAADGWVMLLACDMPLLDPAVLAFLLAQADDGWDAVVPHVDGRFQTMHALYHRRCLPAVEAAMARGDRRAVAFY
;
A
#
# COMPACT_ATOMS: atom_id res chain seq x y z
N MET A 1 -23.60 -2.77 -21.44
CA MET A 1 -22.72 -3.68 -20.69
C MET A 1 -21.56 -2.84 -20.19
N VAL A 2 -21.57 -2.44 -18.92
CA VAL A 2 -20.44 -1.74 -18.29
C VAL A 2 -19.97 -2.66 -17.17
N ASP A 3 -19.33 -3.77 -17.55
CA ASP A 3 -18.67 -4.70 -16.64
C ASP A 3 -17.18 -4.64 -17.01
N GLY A 4 -16.38 -3.97 -16.20
CA GLY A 4 -14.97 -3.73 -16.53
C GLY A 4 -14.18 -2.95 -15.48
N ALA A 5 -14.55 -3.05 -14.20
CA ALA A 5 -13.71 -2.50 -13.14
C ALA A 5 -12.47 -3.39 -12.97
N THR A 6 -11.28 -2.80 -13.04
CA THR A 6 -10.01 -3.50 -12.79
C THR A 6 -10.04 -4.12 -11.39
N SER A 7 -10.05 -5.45 -11.29
CA SER A 7 -9.94 -6.16 -10.02
C SER A 7 -8.57 -5.87 -9.40
N PHE A 8 -8.56 -5.54 -8.10
CA PHE A 8 -7.34 -5.14 -7.42
C PHE A 8 -7.33 -5.58 -5.96
N THR A 9 -6.12 -5.69 -5.41
CA THR A 9 -5.86 -5.87 -3.98
C THR A 9 -5.43 -4.53 -3.38
N LEU A 10 -6.02 -4.16 -2.25
CA LEU A 10 -5.60 -2.99 -1.47
C LEU A 10 -4.56 -3.40 -0.44
N MET A 11 -3.40 -2.75 -0.45
CA MET A 11 -2.32 -2.97 0.51
C MET A 11 -1.93 -1.67 1.20
N ILE A 12 -2.09 -1.63 2.53
CA ILE A 12 -1.60 -0.53 3.35
C ILE A 12 -0.25 -0.93 3.97
N ASN A 13 0.82 -0.27 3.56
CA ASN A 13 2.11 -0.37 4.19
C ASN A 13 2.13 0.45 5.50
N ALA A 14 1.88 -0.23 6.61
CA ALA A 14 2.00 0.28 7.98
C ALA A 14 3.32 -0.14 8.64
N GLY A 15 4.29 -0.57 7.82
CA GLY A 15 5.66 -0.84 8.19
C GLY A 15 6.55 0.38 8.03
N GLY A 16 7.78 0.26 8.54
CA GLY A 16 8.80 1.29 8.42
C GLY A 16 9.25 1.85 9.76
N GLN A 17 10.49 2.33 9.75
CA GLN A 17 11.15 2.81 10.94
C GLN A 17 10.64 4.21 11.30
N SER A 18 9.50 4.26 11.99
CA SER A 18 9.02 5.44 12.74
C SER A 18 9.94 5.78 13.94
N ARG A 19 11.26 5.59 13.77
CA ARG A 19 12.34 5.75 14.76
C ARG A 19 12.35 7.14 15.39
N ARG A 20 11.89 8.18 14.65
CA ARG A 20 11.84 9.56 15.13
C ARG A 20 10.60 9.89 15.96
N MET A 21 9.50 9.13 15.82
CA MET A 21 8.26 9.40 16.57
C MET A 21 8.00 8.43 17.72
N GLY A 22 8.82 7.39 17.87
CA GLY A 22 8.72 6.42 18.98
C GLY A 22 7.47 5.52 18.97
N ARG A 23 6.48 5.83 18.12
CA ARG A 23 5.22 5.08 17.95
C ARG A 23 4.89 4.94 16.47
N ASN A 24 4.23 3.83 16.10
CA ASN A 24 3.77 3.60 14.74
C ASN A 24 2.67 4.61 14.34
N LYS A 25 2.86 5.27 13.19
CA LYS A 25 1.93 6.26 12.61
C LYS A 25 0.52 5.73 12.42
N ALA A 26 0.40 4.45 12.03
CA ALA A 26 -0.87 3.77 11.82
C ALA A 26 -1.76 3.77 13.07
N LEU A 27 -1.16 3.92 14.26
CA LEU A 27 -1.84 3.93 15.56
C LEU A 27 -2.09 5.33 16.09
N LEU A 28 -1.76 6.39 15.34
CA LEU A 28 -2.05 7.75 15.79
C LEU A 28 -3.57 7.95 15.83
N PRO A 29 -4.09 8.51 16.94
CA PRO A 29 -5.51 8.84 17.03
C PRO A 29 -5.80 10.01 16.09
N VAL A 30 -6.90 9.90 15.34
CA VAL A 30 -7.41 10.96 14.48
C VAL A 30 -8.65 11.57 15.10
N PRO A 31 -8.67 12.89 15.38
CA PRO A 31 -9.86 13.56 15.89
C PRO A 31 -11.05 13.46 14.93
N PRO A 32 -12.31 13.56 15.44
CA PRO A 32 -12.65 13.83 16.84
C PRO A 32 -12.66 12.60 17.76
N ASP A 33 -12.84 11.40 17.21
CA ASP A 33 -13.15 10.20 18.00
C ASP A 33 -11.91 9.38 18.41
N ASP A 34 -10.72 9.95 18.22
CA ASP A 34 -9.42 9.29 18.45
C ASP A 34 -9.27 7.94 17.73
N THR A 35 -9.98 7.76 16.61
CA THR A 35 -9.92 6.54 15.80
C THR A 35 -8.50 6.36 15.28
N PRO A 36 -7.89 5.16 15.40
CA PRO A 36 -6.58 4.90 14.84
C PRO A 36 -6.54 5.21 13.34
N LEU A 37 -5.50 5.90 12.89
CA LEU A 37 -5.33 6.29 11.48
C LEU A 37 -5.52 5.12 10.51
N LEU A 38 -5.05 3.92 10.86
CA LEU A 38 -5.25 2.72 10.06
C LEU A 38 -6.74 2.36 9.89
N ALA A 39 -7.50 2.33 10.98
CA ALA A 39 -8.94 2.01 10.94
C ALA A 39 -9.68 3.04 10.09
N LEU A 40 -9.33 4.32 10.24
CA LEU A 40 -9.90 5.40 9.43
C LEU A 40 -9.59 5.25 7.94
N LEU A 41 -8.37 4.82 7.57
CA LEU A 41 -8.00 4.54 6.19
C LEU A 41 -8.78 3.36 5.63
N LEU A 42 -8.84 2.23 6.35
CA LEU A 42 -9.57 1.03 5.93
C LEU A 42 -11.05 1.34 5.70
N ALA A 43 -11.70 2.06 6.62
CA ALA A 43 -13.10 2.46 6.48
C ALA A 43 -13.33 3.37 5.25
N ARG A 44 -12.45 4.34 5.01
CA ARG A 44 -12.57 5.25 3.84
C ARG A 44 -12.38 4.55 2.51
N LEU A 45 -11.57 3.50 2.49
CA LEU A 45 -11.19 2.79 1.26
C LEU A 45 -12.07 1.58 0.95
N ALA A 46 -12.92 1.16 1.88
CA ALA A 46 -13.82 0.02 1.70
C ALA A 46 -14.73 0.18 0.45
N ASN A 47 -15.21 1.40 0.19
CA ASN A 47 -16.11 1.68 -0.93
C ASN A 47 -15.43 1.67 -2.30
N LEU A 48 -14.10 1.53 -2.38
CA LEU A 48 -13.41 1.33 -3.66
C LEU A 48 -13.60 -0.09 -4.22
N GLY A 49 -14.20 -0.99 -3.44
CA GLY A 49 -14.46 -2.37 -3.86
C GLY A 49 -13.20 -3.21 -4.10
N PRO A 50 -12.17 -3.18 -3.23
CA PRO A 50 -11.03 -4.08 -3.37
C PRO A 50 -11.47 -5.54 -3.27
N ALA A 51 -10.90 -6.40 -4.11
CA ALA A 51 -11.14 -7.85 -4.04
C ALA A 51 -10.53 -8.47 -2.77
N GLN A 52 -9.43 -7.89 -2.29
CA GLN A 52 -8.71 -8.29 -1.09
C GLN A 52 -8.13 -7.04 -0.40
N VAL A 53 -8.04 -7.09 0.93
CA VAL A 53 -7.44 -6.01 1.73
C VAL A 53 -6.36 -6.59 2.64
N GLY A 54 -5.19 -5.96 2.63
CA GLY A 54 -4.07 -6.34 3.48
C GLY A 54 -3.36 -5.14 4.11
N VAL A 55 -2.71 -5.41 5.23
CA VAL A 55 -1.85 -4.45 5.94
C VAL A 55 -0.50 -5.10 6.18
N ILE A 56 0.57 -4.41 5.80
CA ILE A 56 1.95 -4.87 6.03
C ILE A 56 2.48 -4.20 7.30
N SER A 57 2.75 -4.98 8.34
CA SER A 57 3.35 -4.49 9.58
C SER A 57 3.88 -5.63 10.47
N ASP A 58 4.99 -5.38 11.16
CA ASP A 58 5.50 -6.24 12.24
C ASP A 58 5.05 -5.77 13.64
N ASP A 59 4.30 -4.68 13.74
CA ASP A 59 3.83 -4.12 15.02
C ASP A 59 2.54 -4.86 15.50
N PRO A 60 2.57 -5.58 16.64
CA PRO A 60 1.40 -6.30 17.14
C PRO A 60 0.20 -5.41 17.45
N ALA A 61 0.42 -4.14 17.79
CA ALA A 61 -0.67 -3.20 18.04
C ALA A 61 -1.35 -2.80 16.73
N VAL A 62 -0.60 -2.68 15.63
CA VAL A 62 -1.16 -2.50 14.28
C VAL A 62 -1.93 -3.73 13.85
N ALA A 63 -1.38 -4.92 14.10
CA ALA A 63 -2.06 -6.18 13.79
C ALA A 63 -3.42 -6.28 14.47
N ARG A 64 -3.52 -5.90 15.75
CA ARG A 64 -4.79 -5.87 16.48
C ARG A 64 -5.82 -4.94 15.82
N VAL A 65 -5.44 -3.70 15.52
CA VAL A 65 -6.35 -2.73 14.87
C VAL A 65 -6.89 -3.26 13.55
N ALA A 66 -6.05 -3.92 12.75
CA ALA A 66 -6.48 -4.50 11.48
C ALA A 66 -7.36 -5.75 11.67
N MET A 67 -7.05 -6.62 12.63
CA MET A 67 -7.85 -7.80 12.94
C MET A 67 -9.24 -7.46 13.49
N ASP A 68 -9.40 -6.27 14.08
CA ASP A 68 -10.71 -5.73 14.49
C ASP A 68 -11.55 -5.28 13.27
N GLN A 69 -11.00 -5.28 12.05
CA GLN A 69 -11.70 -4.98 10.81
C GLN A 69 -12.05 -6.28 10.06
N ASP A 70 -13.24 -6.32 9.46
CA ASP A 70 -13.67 -7.49 8.70
C ASP A 70 -12.80 -7.72 7.47
N ALA A 71 -12.41 -8.98 7.26
CA ALA A 71 -11.71 -9.47 6.06
C ALA A 71 -10.36 -8.78 5.74
N VAL A 72 -9.67 -8.20 6.72
CA VAL A 72 -8.33 -7.64 6.54
C VAL A 72 -7.24 -8.65 6.90
N THR A 73 -6.31 -8.90 5.98
CA THR A 73 -5.15 -9.78 6.21
C THR A 73 -3.94 -9.00 6.74
N ILE A 74 -3.25 -9.53 7.75
CA ILE A 74 -1.97 -8.98 8.21
C ILE A 74 -0.80 -9.73 7.59
N LEU A 75 0.12 -8.98 6.99
CA LEU A 75 1.36 -9.45 6.42
C LEU A 75 2.55 -8.90 7.20
N ARG A 76 3.59 -9.71 7.38
CA ARG A 76 4.90 -9.25 7.85
C ARG A 76 5.75 -8.80 6.67
N ASP A 77 6.67 -7.88 6.91
CA ASP A 77 7.63 -7.48 5.86
C ASP A 77 8.53 -8.68 5.52
N ALA A 78 8.41 -9.18 4.29
CA ALA A 78 9.19 -10.34 3.83
C ALA A 78 10.65 -9.99 3.55
N TYR A 79 10.99 -8.70 3.38
CA TYR A 79 12.33 -8.24 3.01
C TYR A 79 12.79 -7.10 3.95
N PRO A 80 12.88 -7.36 5.27
CA PRO A 80 13.10 -6.32 6.26
C PRO A 80 14.40 -5.54 5.99
N GLY A 81 14.29 -4.21 6.02
CA GLY A 81 15.44 -3.31 5.86
C GLY A 81 15.76 -2.90 4.42
N GLN A 82 14.99 -3.34 3.43
CA GLN A 82 15.19 -2.99 2.01
C GLN A 82 14.51 -1.68 1.58
N GLY A 83 14.08 -0.85 2.55
CA GLY A 83 13.40 0.41 2.29
C GLY A 83 12.03 0.21 1.62
N PRO A 84 11.51 1.20 0.87
CA PRO A 84 10.22 1.09 0.19
C PRO A 84 10.05 -0.14 -0.72
N LEU A 85 11.13 -0.69 -1.27
CA LEU A 85 11.06 -1.89 -2.10
C LEU A 85 10.54 -3.11 -1.34
N SER A 86 10.78 -3.19 -0.02
CA SER A 86 10.32 -4.32 0.80
C SER A 86 8.79 -4.37 0.89
N GLY A 87 8.16 -3.21 1.10
CA GLY A 87 6.70 -3.08 1.12
C GLY A 87 6.08 -3.41 -0.25
N ILE A 88 6.70 -2.93 -1.33
CA ILE A 88 6.24 -3.24 -2.70
C ILE A 88 6.33 -4.74 -2.97
N ALA A 89 7.49 -5.36 -2.72
CA ALA A 89 7.68 -6.79 -2.94
C ALA A 89 6.74 -7.64 -2.08
N THR A 90 6.59 -7.31 -0.80
CA THR A 90 5.67 -8.01 0.11
C THR A 90 4.22 -7.93 -0.38
N ALA A 91 3.78 -6.75 -0.80
CA ALA A 91 2.44 -6.52 -1.33
C ALA A 91 2.20 -7.32 -2.62
N LEU A 92 3.15 -7.28 -3.56
CA LEU A 92 3.06 -7.99 -4.83
C LEU A 92 3.12 -9.51 -4.66
N ALA A 93 3.91 -10.02 -3.72
CA ALA A 93 4.00 -11.45 -3.45
C ALA A 93 2.67 -12.03 -2.93
N ALA A 94 1.89 -11.24 -2.18
CA ALA A 94 0.66 -11.64 -1.53
C ALA A 94 -0.62 -11.48 -2.39
N ALA A 95 -0.52 -10.89 -3.57
CA ALA A 95 -1.68 -10.58 -4.42
C ALA A 95 -1.50 -11.11 -5.84
N ASP A 96 -2.62 -11.44 -6.50
CA ASP A 96 -2.66 -11.73 -7.92
C ASP A 96 -3.19 -10.51 -8.69
N GLY A 97 -2.49 -10.10 -9.75
CA GLY A 97 -2.89 -8.94 -10.57
C GLY A 97 -2.48 -7.58 -9.99
N TRP A 98 -3.39 -6.61 -10.02
CA TRP A 98 -3.14 -5.22 -9.61
C TRP A 98 -3.17 -5.04 -8.08
N VAL A 99 -2.22 -4.27 -7.57
CA VAL A 99 -2.09 -3.92 -6.15
C VAL A 99 -2.07 -2.41 -5.98
N MET A 100 -3.08 -1.89 -5.28
CA MET A 100 -3.14 -0.52 -4.81
C MET A 100 -2.31 -0.42 -3.53
N LEU A 101 -1.09 0.11 -3.62
CA LEU A 101 -0.17 0.22 -2.49
C LEU A 101 -0.18 1.63 -1.92
N LEU A 102 -0.48 1.72 -0.61
CA LEU A 102 -0.61 2.97 0.13
C LEU A 102 0.29 2.98 1.37
N ALA A 103 0.99 4.08 1.64
CA ALA A 103 1.55 4.35 2.96
C ALA A 103 0.44 4.65 3.98
N CYS A 104 0.65 4.28 5.25
CA CYS A 104 -0.32 4.52 6.30
C CYS A 104 -0.42 5.99 6.77
N ASP A 105 0.45 6.90 6.33
CA ASP A 105 0.53 8.27 6.84
C ASP A 105 -0.17 9.33 5.98
N MET A 106 -1.23 8.93 5.28
CA MET A 106 -2.05 9.78 4.40
C MET A 106 -3.45 10.05 4.99
N PRO A 107 -3.60 10.85 6.06
CA PRO A 107 -4.89 11.08 6.72
C PRO A 107 -5.91 11.87 5.88
N LEU A 108 -5.48 12.51 4.79
CA LEU A 108 -6.35 13.29 3.89
C LEU A 108 -6.51 12.59 2.53
N LEU A 109 -6.29 11.29 2.49
CA LEU A 109 -6.44 10.48 1.29
C LEU A 109 -7.85 10.61 0.71
N ASP A 110 -7.93 10.98 -0.56
CA ASP A 110 -9.17 11.09 -1.31
C ASP A 110 -9.40 9.83 -2.18
N PRO A 111 -10.46 9.04 -1.93
CA PRO A 111 -10.80 7.88 -2.75
C PRO A 111 -10.98 8.20 -4.24
N ALA A 112 -11.36 9.44 -4.61
CA ALA A 112 -11.51 9.83 -6.01
C ALA A 112 -10.17 9.81 -6.76
N VAL A 113 -9.06 10.14 -6.09
CA VAL A 113 -7.72 10.04 -6.67
C VAL A 113 -7.36 8.58 -6.95
N LEU A 114 -7.71 7.68 -6.04
CA LEU A 114 -7.44 6.25 -6.21
C LEU A 114 -8.30 5.63 -7.32
N ALA A 115 -9.57 6.03 -7.41
CA ALA A 115 -10.44 5.66 -8.52
C ALA A 115 -9.89 6.14 -9.86
N PHE A 116 -9.33 7.36 -9.91
CA PHE A 116 -8.64 7.87 -11.09
C PHE A 116 -7.42 7.01 -11.45
N LEU A 117 -6.58 6.62 -10.48
CA LEU A 117 -5.45 5.72 -10.75
C LEU A 117 -5.90 4.36 -11.28
N LEU A 118 -6.95 3.77 -10.70
CA LEU A 118 -7.51 2.49 -11.16
C LEU A 118 -7.99 2.56 -12.61
N ALA A 119 -8.56 3.70 -13.03
CA ALA A 119 -9.00 3.91 -14.40
C ALA A 119 -7.86 3.98 -15.42
N GLN A 120 -6.60 4.18 -14.99
CA GLN A 120 -5.42 4.15 -15.85
C GLN A 120 -4.77 2.76 -15.93
N ALA A 121 -5.21 1.81 -15.10
CA ALA A 121 -4.62 0.48 -15.05
C ALA A 121 -5.20 -0.40 -16.15
N ASP A 122 -4.33 -0.82 -17.09
CA ASP A 122 -4.65 -1.76 -18.16
C ASP A 122 -3.46 -2.72 -18.42
N ASP A 123 -3.67 -3.74 -19.25
CA ASP A 123 -2.66 -4.78 -19.51
C ASP A 123 -1.36 -4.27 -20.14
N GLY A 124 -1.36 -3.07 -20.72
CA GLY A 124 -0.21 -2.40 -21.31
C GLY A 124 0.75 -1.76 -20.29
N TRP A 125 0.35 -1.68 -19.02
CA TRP A 125 1.18 -1.11 -17.95
C TRP A 125 1.51 -2.12 -16.86
N ASP A 126 2.71 -2.00 -16.30
CA ASP A 126 3.11 -2.76 -15.11
C ASP A 126 2.93 -1.95 -13.82
N ALA A 127 2.93 -0.61 -13.90
CA ALA A 127 2.73 0.28 -12.77
C ALA A 127 2.08 1.61 -13.20
N VAL A 128 1.24 2.17 -12.33
CA VAL A 128 0.69 3.53 -12.46
C VAL A 128 1.11 4.29 -11.20
N VAL A 129 2.01 5.26 -11.37
CA VAL A 129 2.64 5.98 -10.25
C VAL A 129 2.46 7.48 -10.45
N PRO A 130 1.77 8.19 -9.53
CA PRO A 130 1.65 9.63 -9.62
C PRO A 130 3.03 10.30 -9.57
N HIS A 131 3.18 11.34 -10.38
CA HIS A 131 4.34 12.23 -10.37
C HIS A 131 3.87 13.63 -10.00
N VAL A 132 4.26 14.09 -8.81
CA VAL A 132 3.82 15.36 -8.22
C VAL A 132 5.05 16.13 -7.78
N ASP A 133 5.16 17.39 -8.20
CA ASP A 133 6.26 18.29 -7.87
C ASP A 133 7.66 17.67 -8.12
N GLY A 134 7.79 16.97 -9.25
CA GLY A 134 9.05 16.33 -9.66
C GLY A 134 9.37 15.02 -8.93
N ARG A 135 8.44 14.47 -8.12
CA ARG A 135 8.66 13.25 -7.33
C ARG A 135 7.59 12.19 -7.61
N PHE A 136 8.05 10.94 -7.73
CA PHE A 136 7.17 9.79 -7.78
C PHE A 136 6.58 9.49 -6.39
N GLN A 137 5.27 9.29 -6.34
CA GLN A 137 4.53 8.90 -5.14
C GLN A 137 4.45 7.36 -5.05
N THR A 138 5.58 6.73 -4.76
CA THR A 138 5.75 5.26 -4.88
C THR A 138 4.98 4.44 -3.84
N MET A 139 4.36 5.09 -2.86
CA MET A 139 3.49 4.48 -1.84
C MET A 139 2.08 5.09 -1.90
N HIS A 140 1.70 5.57 -3.08
CA HIS A 140 0.35 5.98 -3.46
C HIS A 140 0.18 5.60 -4.94
N ALA A 141 0.31 4.31 -5.22
CA ALA A 141 0.50 3.81 -6.59
C ALA A 141 -0.14 2.45 -6.80
N LEU A 142 -0.38 2.14 -8.07
CA LEU A 142 -0.77 0.82 -8.53
C LEU A 142 0.44 0.09 -9.10
N TYR A 143 0.61 -1.16 -8.70
CA TYR A 143 1.63 -2.05 -9.22
C TYR A 143 0.97 -3.36 -9.61
N HIS A 144 1.22 -3.84 -10.81
CA HIS A 144 0.82 -5.18 -11.22
C HIS A 144 1.82 -6.20 -10.66
N ARG A 145 1.37 -7.41 -10.28
CA ARG A 145 2.22 -8.53 -9.79
C ARG A 145 3.45 -8.80 -10.68
N ARG A 146 3.33 -8.50 -11.98
CA ARG A 146 4.41 -8.56 -12.98
C ARG A 146 5.64 -7.73 -12.60
N CYS A 147 5.49 -6.70 -11.77
CA CYS A 147 6.61 -5.92 -11.23
C CYS A 147 7.52 -6.71 -10.28
N LEU A 148 7.04 -7.80 -9.66
CA LEU A 148 7.76 -8.47 -8.57
C LEU A 148 9.19 -8.87 -8.94
N PRO A 149 9.48 -9.52 -10.08
CA PRO A 149 10.85 -9.87 -10.46
C PRO A 149 11.77 -8.66 -10.61
N ALA A 150 11.28 -7.53 -11.14
CA ALA A 150 12.07 -6.31 -11.29
C ALA A 150 12.38 -5.66 -9.92
N VAL A 151 11.41 -5.67 -9.01
CA VAL A 151 11.57 -5.19 -7.63
C VAL A 151 12.61 -6.05 -6.89
N GLU A 152 12.52 -7.37 -7.00
CA GLU A 152 13.48 -8.31 -6.41
C GLU A 152 14.89 -8.13 -6.98
N ALA A 153 15.02 -7.94 -8.30
CA ALA A 153 16.29 -7.68 -8.95
C ALA A 153 16.93 -6.37 -8.47
N ALA A 154 16.13 -5.30 -8.27
CA ALA A 154 16.63 -4.05 -7.72
C ALA A 154 17.15 -4.24 -6.28
N MET A 155 16.37 -4.91 -5.42
CA MET A 155 16.82 -5.24 -4.06
C MET A 155 18.11 -6.07 -4.05
N ALA A 156 18.25 -7.03 -4.95
CA ALA A 156 19.45 -7.86 -5.07
C ALA A 156 20.70 -7.06 -5.47
N ARG A 157 20.55 -5.95 -6.20
CA ARG A 157 21.64 -5.01 -6.50
C ARG A 157 21.99 -4.06 -5.34
N GLY A 158 21.26 -4.15 -4.23
CA GLY A 158 21.42 -3.26 -3.07
C GLY A 158 20.69 -1.94 -3.21
N ASP A 159 19.84 -1.78 -4.24
CA ASP A 159 18.96 -0.62 -4.34
C ASP A 159 17.96 -0.63 -3.20
N ARG A 160 17.67 0.55 -2.64
CA ARG A 160 16.68 0.75 -1.57
C ARG A 160 15.60 1.76 -1.91
N ARG A 161 15.66 2.34 -3.11
CA ARG A 161 14.72 3.36 -3.58
C ARG A 161 13.74 2.70 -4.53
N ALA A 162 12.44 2.93 -4.34
CA ALA A 162 11.41 2.41 -5.24
C ALA A 162 11.62 2.85 -6.70
N VAL A 163 12.15 4.06 -6.92
CA VAL A 163 12.45 4.54 -8.28
C VAL A 163 13.55 3.77 -9.02
N ALA A 164 14.25 2.84 -8.36
CA ALA A 164 15.37 2.10 -8.94
C ALA A 164 14.96 0.84 -9.73
N PHE A 165 13.69 0.46 -9.72
CA PHE A 165 13.17 -0.63 -10.56
C PHE A 165 12.28 -0.13 -11.72
N TYR A 166 12.10 1.19 -11.83
CA TYR A 166 11.49 1.83 -13.00
C TYR A 166 12.44 1.81 -14.20
#